data_AF-A0A5E3XEA2-F1
#
_entry.id   AF-A0A5E3XEA2-F1
#
_cell.length_a   1.000
_cell.length_b   1.000
_cell.length_c   1.000
_cell.angle_alpha   90.00
_cell.angle_beta   90.00
_cell.angle_gamma   90.00
#
_symmetry.space_group_name_H-M   'P 1'
#
loop_
_entity.id
_entity.type
_entity.pdbx_description
1 polymer ?
#
loop_
_entity_poly.entity_id
_entity_poly.type
_entity_poly.pdbx_seq_one_letter_code
_entity_poly.pdbx_strand_id
1 'polypeptide(L)'
;MATPKTWKSPLTGYENAEPLPDTRHEDGKSFNPPAPLSKAYESVTEPTLPMSKNGFAFHIYFMQSKPSEVKYAHELHERIRREFPELRIYQVWEKPVGT
;
A
#
# COMPACT_ATOMS: atom_id res chain seq x y z
N MET A 1 -34.05 -6.62 1.31
CA MET A 1 -33.13 -5.55 0.85
C MET A 1 -31.84 -5.69 1.62
N ALA A 2 -30.68 -5.75 0.96
CA ALA A 2 -29.40 -5.85 1.67
C ALA A 2 -29.06 -4.48 2.30
N THR A 3 -28.75 -4.47 3.59
CA THR A 3 -28.29 -3.27 4.30
C THR A 3 -26.95 -2.83 3.71
N PRO A 4 -26.76 -1.53 3.36
CA PRO A 4 -25.47 -1.07 2.89
C PRO A 4 -24.42 -1.30 3.98
N LYS A 5 -23.40 -2.11 3.68
CA LYS A 5 -22.26 -2.30 4.59
C LYS A 5 -21.48 -0.99 4.66
N THR A 6 -21.48 -0.37 5.83
CA THR A 6 -20.56 0.73 6.14
C THR A 6 -19.23 0.15 6.56
N TRP A 7 -18.19 0.37 5.74
CA TRP A 7 -16.83 -0.05 6.04
C TRP A 7 -16.17 1.00 6.95
N LYS A 8 -15.49 0.55 8.00
CA LYS A 8 -14.65 1.42 8.84
C LYS A 8 -13.42 1.87 8.05
N SER A 9 -12.86 3.02 8.40
CA SER A 9 -11.61 3.48 7.81
C SER A 9 -10.50 2.43 8.00
N PRO A 10 -9.69 2.13 6.97
CA PRO A 10 -8.48 1.34 7.13
C PRO A 10 -7.55 1.91 8.21
N LEU A 11 -7.54 3.23 8.42
CA LEU A 11 -6.68 3.92 9.38
C LEU A 11 -7.20 3.93 10.83
N THR A 12 -8.26 3.17 11.16
CA THR A 12 -8.62 2.96 12.57
C THR A 12 -7.41 2.43 13.35
N GLY A 13 -7.00 3.16 14.39
CA GLY A 13 -5.81 2.89 15.20
C GLY A 13 -4.54 3.68 14.82
N TYR A 14 -4.59 4.47 13.74
CA TYR A 14 -3.48 5.32 13.27
C TYR A 14 -3.78 6.82 13.39
N GLU A 15 -4.77 7.20 14.20
CA GLU A 15 -5.31 8.57 14.26
C GLU A 15 -4.27 9.63 14.66
N ASN A 16 -3.24 9.23 15.43
CA ASN A 16 -2.17 10.10 15.91
C ASN A 16 -0.79 9.71 15.35
N ALA A 17 -0.77 8.90 14.28
CA ALA A 17 0.49 8.46 13.70
C ALA A 17 1.15 9.60 12.92
N GLU A 18 2.49 9.69 12.99
CA GLU A 18 3.24 10.67 12.23
C GLU A 18 3.00 10.52 10.71
N PRO A 19 3.03 11.62 9.93
CA PRO A 19 2.92 11.57 8.49
C PRO A 19 3.98 10.65 7.87
N LEU A 20 3.58 9.88 6.86
CA LEU A 20 4.54 9.08 6.11
C LEU A 20 5.42 9.98 5.22
N PRO A 21 6.71 9.64 5.04
CA PRO A 21 7.59 10.41 4.18
C PRO A 21 7.22 10.25 2.70
N ASP A 22 7.38 11.31 1.91
CA ASP A 22 7.12 11.29 0.46
C ASP A 22 8.38 10.98 -0.38
N THR A 23 9.49 10.69 0.30
CA THR A 23 10.77 10.36 -0.32
C THR A 23 10.62 9.10 -1.18
N ARG A 24 11.06 9.20 -2.44
CA ARG A 24 11.07 8.06 -3.36
C ARG A 24 12.36 7.27 -3.23
N HIS A 25 12.27 5.97 -3.46
CA HIS A 25 13.45 5.12 -3.61
C HIS A 25 14.27 5.54 -4.84
N GLU A 26 15.50 5.01 -4.97
CA GLU A 26 16.41 5.28 -6.10
C GLU A 26 15.78 5.01 -7.48
N ASP A 27 14.73 4.17 -7.54
CA ASP A 27 14.00 3.87 -8.76
C ASP A 27 13.09 5.01 -9.24
N GLY A 28 12.87 6.03 -8.41
CA GLY A 28 11.99 7.17 -8.66
C GLY A 28 10.49 6.83 -8.69
N LYS A 29 10.08 5.61 -8.27
CA LYS A 29 8.72 5.10 -8.42
C LYS A 29 8.06 4.66 -7.11
N SER A 30 8.81 4.13 -6.14
CA SER A 30 8.23 3.58 -4.90
C SER A 30 8.50 4.40 -3.65
N PHE A 31 7.64 4.23 -2.63
CA PHE A 31 7.72 4.89 -1.33
C PHE A 31 7.87 3.84 -0.21
N ASN A 32 9.09 3.38 0.04
CA ASN A 32 9.35 2.48 1.16
C ASN A 32 9.80 3.30 2.37
N PRO A 33 9.00 3.41 3.44
CA PRO A 33 9.44 4.08 4.65
C PRO A 33 10.54 3.26 5.34
N PRO A 34 11.49 3.92 6.04
CA PRO A 34 12.50 3.20 6.80
C PRO A 34 11.85 2.50 8.01
N ALA A 35 11.87 1.17 8.03
CA ALA A 35 11.40 0.38 9.17
C ALA A 35 12.06 -1.01 9.19
N PRO A 36 12.04 -1.71 10.35
CA PRO A 36 12.58 -3.06 10.45
C PRO A 36 11.85 -4.04 9.52
N LEU A 37 12.60 -4.95 8.90
CA LEU A 37 12.02 -6.01 8.08
C LEU A 37 11.17 -6.97 8.94
N SER A 38 10.09 -7.50 8.37
CA SER A 38 9.32 -8.54 9.03
C SER A 38 10.08 -9.88 9.10
N LYS A 39 9.74 -10.71 10.10
CA LYS A 39 10.30 -12.07 10.25
C LYS A 39 10.09 -12.97 9.03
N ALA A 40 9.17 -12.61 8.13
CA ALA A 40 8.93 -13.36 6.90
C ALA A 40 10.19 -13.45 6.03
N TYR A 41 11.06 -12.42 6.06
CA TYR A 41 12.34 -12.44 5.35
C TYR A 41 13.32 -13.50 5.87
N GLU A 42 13.17 -13.93 7.13
CA GLU A 42 14.01 -14.98 7.73
C GLU A 42 13.41 -16.38 7.55
N SER A 43 12.08 -16.50 7.52
CA SER A 43 11.39 -17.79 7.46
C SER A 43 11.11 -18.31 6.05
N VAL A 44 11.06 -17.42 5.05
CA VAL A 44 10.83 -17.81 3.65
C VAL A 44 12.18 -18.24 3.07
N THR A 45 12.42 -19.56 3.07
CA THR A 45 13.63 -20.19 2.52
C THR A 45 13.78 -19.84 1.04
N GLU A 46 14.87 -19.13 0.73
CA GLU A 46 15.32 -18.63 -0.58
C GLU A 46 14.29 -17.84 -1.39
N PRO A 47 14.59 -16.58 -1.76
CA PRO A 47 13.72 -15.86 -2.65
C PRO A 47 13.82 -16.52 -4.02
N THR A 48 12.74 -17.13 -4.49
CA THR A 48 12.62 -17.65 -5.87
C THR A 48 12.77 -16.55 -6.93
N LEU A 49 12.88 -15.28 -6.51
CA LEU A 49 13.00 -14.10 -7.36
C LEU A 49 14.04 -13.14 -6.79
N PRO A 50 14.90 -12.52 -7.61
CA PRO A 50 15.89 -11.54 -7.15
C PRO A 50 15.20 -10.37 -6.42
N MET A 51 15.73 -9.93 -5.28
CA MET A 51 15.17 -8.84 -4.44
C MET A 51 14.88 -7.54 -5.20
N SER A 52 15.52 -7.33 -6.35
CA SER A 52 15.28 -6.18 -7.24
C SER A 52 13.95 -6.23 -8.01
N LYS A 53 13.26 -7.37 -7.98
CA LYS A 53 11.96 -7.58 -8.64
C LYS A 53 10.89 -7.89 -7.61
N ASN A 54 9.71 -7.31 -7.79
CA ASN A 54 8.56 -7.64 -6.96
C ASN A 54 8.18 -9.10 -7.19
N GLY A 55 8.22 -9.93 -6.15
CA GLY A 55 7.75 -11.30 -6.23
C GLY A 55 6.24 -11.41 -6.38
N PHE A 56 5.52 -10.40 -5.89
CA PHE A 56 4.07 -10.28 -5.95
C PHE A 56 3.68 -8.85 -6.31
N ALA A 57 2.55 -8.72 -7.02
CA ALA A 57 1.94 -7.44 -7.31
C ALA A 57 0.51 -7.43 -6.78
N PHE A 58 0.20 -6.45 -5.94
CA PHE A 58 -1.15 -6.18 -5.48
C PHE A 58 -1.65 -4.91 -6.16
N HIS A 59 -2.87 -4.97 -6.70
CA HIS A 59 -3.51 -3.83 -7.35
C HIS A 59 -4.81 -3.52 -6.62
N ILE A 60 -4.93 -2.30 -6.09
CA ILE A 60 -6.15 -1.80 -5.47
C ILE A 60 -6.97 -1.10 -6.56
N TYR A 61 -8.08 -1.72 -6.96
CA TYR A 61 -9.04 -1.13 -7.90
C TYR A 61 -10.18 -0.46 -7.15
N PHE A 62 -10.56 0.73 -7.59
CA PHE A 62 -11.65 1.53 -7.03
C PHE A 62 -12.27 2.41 -8.12
N MET A 63 -13.52 2.81 -7.94
CA MET A 63 -14.23 3.73 -8.83
C MET A 63 -13.78 5.17 -8.56
N GLN A 64 -13.05 5.77 -9.50
CA GLN A 64 -12.52 7.14 -9.34
C GLN A 64 -13.63 8.20 -9.31
N SER A 65 -14.81 7.89 -9.85
CA SER A 65 -15.99 8.74 -9.81
C SER A 65 -16.71 8.75 -8.44
N LYS A 66 -16.31 7.89 -7.50
CA LYS A 66 -16.93 7.79 -6.17
C LYS A 66 -15.96 8.27 -5.08
N PRO A 67 -16.17 9.46 -4.50
CA PRO A 67 -15.26 10.03 -3.49
C PRO A 67 -15.00 9.12 -2.29
N SER A 68 -15.98 8.33 -1.87
CA SER A 68 -15.83 7.38 -0.76
C SER A 68 -14.86 6.26 -1.08
N GLU A 69 -14.84 5.75 -2.32
CA GLU A 69 -13.92 4.69 -2.73
C GLU A 69 -12.51 5.25 -2.92
N VAL A 70 -12.37 6.46 -3.47
CA VAL A 70 -11.08 7.18 -3.57
C VAL A 70 -10.47 7.37 -2.18
N LYS A 71 -11.24 7.92 -1.23
CA LYS A 71 -10.80 8.09 0.15
C LYS A 71 -10.34 6.77 0.78
N TYR A 72 -11.15 5.72 0.64
CA TYR A 72 -10.83 4.41 1.21
C TYR A 72 -9.55 3.82 0.60
N ALA A 73 -9.34 3.99 -0.71
CA ALA A 73 -8.14 3.51 -1.39
C ALA A 73 -6.86 4.20 -0.90
N HIS A 74 -6.90 5.51 -0.66
CA HIS A 74 -5.80 6.26 -0.06
C HIS A 74 -5.51 5.83 1.38
N GLU A 75 -6.55 5.67 2.20
CA GLU A 75 -6.41 5.21 3.58
C GLU A 75 -5.83 3.78 3.65
N LEU A 76 -6.25 2.89 2.74
CA LEU A 76 -5.71 1.54 2.64
C LEU A 76 -4.25 1.54 2.16
N HIS A 77 -3.93 2.37 1.18
CA HIS A 77 -2.56 2.55 0.69
C HIS A 77 -1.62 3.00 1.80
N GLU A 78 -2.03 3.99 2.59
CA GLU A 78 -1.26 4.45 3.75
C GLU A 78 -1.06 3.34 4.78
N ARG A 79 -2.12 2.61 5.13
CA ARG A 79 -2.02 1.48 6.06
C ARG A 79 -1.02 0.43 5.59
N ILE A 80 -1.05 0.06 4.31
CA ILE A 80 -0.12 -0.91 3.73
C ILE A 80 1.32 -0.41 3.87
N ARG A 81 1.58 0.88 3.61
CA ARG A 81 2.92 1.47 3.81
C ARG A 81 3.39 1.40 5.26
N ARG A 82 2.47 1.53 6.23
CA ARG A 82 2.79 1.44 7.67
C ARG A 82 3.05 0.00 8.11
N GLU A 83 2.24 -0.95 7.65
CA GLU A 83 2.31 -2.35 8.10
C GLU A 83 3.36 -3.18 7.36
N PHE A 84 3.67 -2.82 6.12
CA PHE A 84 4.54 -3.60 5.23
C PHE A 84 5.61 -2.72 4.57
N PRO A 85 6.54 -2.16 5.36
CA PRO A 85 7.62 -1.30 4.85
C PRO A 85 8.55 -2.01 3.85
N GLU A 86 8.57 -3.33 3.85
CA GLU A 86 9.29 -4.16 2.89
C GLU A 86 8.67 -4.22 1.49
N LEU A 87 7.38 -3.90 1.34
CA LEU A 87 6.70 -3.99 0.06
C LEU A 87 7.09 -2.79 -0.79
N ARG A 88 7.43 -3.03 -2.05
CA ARG A 88 7.61 -1.95 -3.01
C ARG A 88 6.26 -1.34 -3.38
N ILE A 89 5.97 -0.17 -2.83
CA ILE A 89 4.66 0.48 -2.95
C ILE A 89 4.72 1.68 -3.88
N TYR A 90 3.91 1.68 -4.93
CA TYR A 90 3.78 2.78 -5.90
C TYR A 90 2.74 3.81 -5.44
N GLN A 91 2.70 4.99 -6.07
CA GLN A 91 1.63 5.96 -5.84
C GLN A 91 0.24 5.41 -6.21
N VAL A 92 -0.79 5.93 -5.54
CA VAL A 92 -2.18 5.72 -5.96
C VAL A 92 -2.42 6.48 -7.27
N TRP A 93 -3.05 5.82 -8.23
CA TRP A 93 -3.41 6.42 -9.51
C TRP A 93 -4.90 6.70 -9.56
N GLU A 94 -5.28 7.98 -9.54
CA GLU A 94 -6.68 8.41 -9.62
C GLU A 94 -7.22 8.47 -11.06
N LYS A 95 -6.37 8.16 -12.03
CA LYS A 95 -6.77 7.97 -13.42
C LYS A 95 -6.36 6.56 -13.85
N PRO A 96 -7.14 5.91 -14.73
CA PRO A 96 -6.71 4.64 -15.30
C PRO A 96 -5.34 4.79 -15.95
N VAL A 97 -4.41 3.91 -15.57
CA VAL A 97 -3.07 3.82 -16.14
C VAL A 97 -2.87 2.41 -16.65
N GLY A 98 -2.46 2.33 -17.90
CA GLY A 98 -2.21 1.11 -18.64
C GLY A 98 -2.02 1.49 -20.11
N THR A 99 -0.94 1.01 -20.70
CA THR A 99 -0.79 0.91 -22.15
C THR A 99 -1.32 -0.44 -22.60
#